data_AF-A0A0G0C6I1-F1
#
_entry.id   AF-A0A0G0C6I1-F1
#
_cell.length_a   1.000
_cell.length_b   1.000
_cell.length_c   1.000
_cell.angle_alpha   90.00
_cell.angle_beta   90.00
_cell.angle_gamma   90.00
#
_symmetry.space_group_name_H-M   'P 1'
#
loop_
_entity.id
_entity.type
_entity.pdbx_description
1 polymer ?
#
loop_
_entity_poly.entity_id
_entity_poly.type
_entity_poly.pdbx_seq_one_letter_code
_entity_poly.pdbx_strand_id
1 'polypeptide(L)'
;MNTKTHKQLAKLLIKINNQKIAESFLENLFTPDEIEEITQRLEILRLLNKGMTQREISKKLKVSIGTVSRGARIHKFGKPGLNQVIAWWQPSTIWQMWS
;
A
#
# COMPACT_ATOMS: atom_id res chain seq x y z
N MET A 1 -9.85 5.74 -18.84
CA MET A 1 -10.29 5.07 -17.59
C MET A 1 -11.74 5.45 -17.33
N ASN A 2 -12.63 4.47 -17.10
CA ASN A 2 -14.04 4.73 -16.79
C ASN A 2 -14.13 5.35 -15.38
N THR A 3 -14.33 6.67 -15.30
CA THR A 3 -14.32 7.41 -14.03
C THR A 3 -15.50 7.07 -13.11
N LYS A 4 -16.53 6.38 -13.62
CA LYS A 4 -17.66 5.90 -12.80
C LYS A 4 -17.28 4.70 -11.93
N THR A 5 -16.43 3.79 -12.42
CA THR A 5 -16.15 2.51 -11.77
C THR A 5 -15.36 2.67 -10.47
N HIS A 6 -14.29 3.49 -10.46
CA HIS A 6 -13.50 3.70 -9.24
C HIS A 6 -14.28 4.41 -8.12
N LYS A 7 -15.26 5.26 -8.49
CA LYS A 7 -16.13 5.95 -7.51
C LYS A 7 -17.06 4.99 -6.79
N GLN A 8 -17.61 4.00 -7.48
CA GLN A 8 -18.47 2.98 -6.87
C GLN A 8 -17.66 2.10 -5.91
N LEU A 9 -16.48 1.65 -6.33
CA LEU A 9 -15.60 0.86 -5.47
C LEU A 9 -15.17 1.65 -4.22
N ALA A 10 -14.75 2.91 -4.37
CA ALA A 10 -14.39 3.74 -3.22
C ALA A 10 -15.55 3.93 -2.23
N LYS A 11 -16.78 4.12 -2.73
CA LYS A 11 -17.99 4.20 -1.89
C LYS A 11 -18.29 2.90 -1.15
N LEU A 12 -18.06 1.75 -1.80
CA LEU A 12 -18.23 0.44 -1.16
C LEU A 12 -17.19 0.26 -0.04
N LEU A 13 -15.91 0.53 -0.32
CA LEU A 13 -14.83 0.36 0.65
C LEU A 13 -15.05 1.19 1.93
N ILE A 14 -15.52 2.43 1.81
CA ILE A 14 -15.80 3.30 2.97
C ILE A 14 -16.99 2.79 3.82
N LYS A 15 -17.90 1.99 3.25
CA LYS A 15 -19.03 1.41 4.00
C LYS A 15 -18.65 0.19 4.84
N ILE A 16 -17.50 -0.42 4.58
CA ILE A 16 -17.01 -1.55 5.36
C ILE A 16 -16.39 -1.01 6.65
N ASN A 17 -17.07 -1.20 7.78
CA ASN A 17 -16.65 -0.70 9.10
C ASN A 17 -16.28 -1.82 10.09
N ASN A 18 -16.10 -3.04 9.59
CA ASN A 18 -15.74 -4.22 10.38
C ASN A 18 -14.50 -4.88 9.78
N GLN A 19 -13.45 -5.05 10.60
CA GLN A 19 -12.16 -5.59 10.16
C GLN A 19 -12.27 -7.01 9.58
N LYS A 20 -12.99 -7.92 10.24
CA LYS A 20 -13.14 -9.31 9.76
C LYS A 20 -13.86 -9.38 8.41
N ILE A 21 -14.87 -8.52 8.23
CA ILE A 21 -15.58 -8.41 6.96
C ILE A 21 -14.65 -7.83 5.88
N ALA A 22 -13.82 -6.84 6.22
CA ALA A 22 -12.85 -6.27 5.29
C ALA A 22 -11.79 -7.29 4.85
N GLU A 23 -11.24 -8.07 5.78
CA GLU A 23 -10.27 -9.14 5.53
C GLU A 23 -10.87 -10.18 4.57
N SER A 24 -12.03 -10.73 4.90
CA SER A 24 -12.71 -11.70 4.04
C SER A 24 -13.09 -11.13 2.66
N PHE A 25 -13.50 -9.86 2.60
CA PHE A 25 -13.78 -9.19 1.33
C PHE A 25 -12.53 -9.10 0.45
N LEU A 26 -11.38 -8.73 1.03
CA LEU A 26 -10.12 -8.61 0.30
C LEU A 26 -9.59 -9.98 -0.15
N GLU A 27 -9.68 -11.00 0.69
CA GLU A 27 -9.27 -12.39 0.35
C GLU A 27 -10.09 -13.01 -0.78
N ASN A 28 -11.35 -12.62 -0.93
CA ASN A 28 -12.19 -13.08 -2.05
C ASN A 28 -12.00 -12.24 -3.32
N LEU A 29 -11.57 -10.98 -3.19
CA LEU A 29 -11.43 -10.05 -4.31
C LEU A 29 -10.06 -10.15 -4.99
N PHE A 30 -9.02 -10.44 -4.21
CA PHE A 30 -7.63 -10.48 -4.66
C PHE A 30 -7.04 -11.86 -4.44
N THR A 31 -6.07 -12.22 -5.27
CA THR A 31 -5.24 -13.40 -5.00
C THR A 31 -4.27 -13.11 -3.83
N PRO A 32 -3.75 -14.16 -3.18
CA PRO A 32 -2.71 -13.99 -2.15
C PRO A 32 -1.50 -13.18 -2.66
N ASP A 33 -1.05 -13.44 -3.89
CA ASP A 33 0.08 -12.73 -4.51
C ASP A 33 -0.23 -11.24 -4.73
N GLU A 34 -1.46 -10.90 -5.13
CA GLU A 34 -1.90 -9.51 -5.29
C GLU A 34 -1.94 -8.78 -3.94
N ILE A 35 -2.41 -9.44 -2.88
CA ILE A 35 -2.38 -8.88 -1.52
C ILE A 35 -0.94 -8.61 -1.07
N GLU A 36 -0.02 -9.54 -1.32
CA GLU A 36 1.39 -9.35 -0.98
C GLU A 36 2.00 -8.19 -1.77
N GLU A 37 1.75 -8.10 -3.08
CA GLU A 37 2.27 -7.03 -3.92
C GLU A 37 1.74 -5.64 -3.49
N ILE A 38 0.43 -5.54 -3.21
CA ILE A 38 -0.20 -4.30 -2.73
C ILE A 38 0.40 -3.90 -1.38
N THR A 39 0.56 -4.86 -0.46
CA THR A 39 1.12 -4.63 0.88
C THR A 39 2.57 -4.17 0.80
N GLN A 40 3.39 -4.83 0.00
CA GLN A 40 4.78 -4.45 -0.23
C GLN A 40 4.89 -3.04 -0.83
N ARG A 41 4.00 -2.68 -1.77
CA ARG A 41 3.95 -1.35 -2.37
C ARG A 41 3.60 -0.27 -1.33
N LEU A 42 2.63 -0.53 -0.46
CA LEU A 42 2.27 0.38 0.64
C LEU A 42 3.43 0.55 1.62
N GLU A 43 4.15 -0.52 1.94
CA GLU A 43 5.31 -0.48 2.82
C GLU A 43 6.46 0.34 2.23
N ILE A 44 6.76 0.19 0.92
CA ILE A 44 7.73 1.04 0.22
C ILE A 44 7.35 2.52 0.33
N LEU A 45 6.09 2.86 0.04
CA LEU A 45 5.58 4.24 0.11
C LEU A 45 5.70 4.82 1.52
N ARG A 46 5.40 4.00 2.54
CA ARG A 46 5.53 4.38 3.94
C ARG A 46 6.97 4.69 4.32
N LEU A 47 7.92 3.86 3.91
CA LEU A 47 9.34 4.07 4.22
C LEU A 47 9.91 5.28 3.46
N LEU A 48 9.48 5.50 2.22
CA LEU A 48 9.81 6.71 1.45
C LEU A 48 9.27 7.98 2.15
N ASN A 49 8.04 7.93 2.65
CA ASN A 49 7.44 9.05 3.40
C ASN A 49 8.17 9.31 4.73
N LYS A 50 8.83 8.30 5.30
CA LYS A 50 9.73 8.45 6.46
C LYS A 50 11.12 8.98 6.11
N GLY A 51 11.39 9.30 4.85
CA GLY A 51 12.66 9.84 4.39
C GLY A 51 13.75 8.80 4.16
N MET A 52 13.44 7.49 4.21
CA MET A 52 14.44 6.47 3.88
C MET A 52 14.82 6.52 2.40
N THR A 53 16.10 6.28 2.12
CA THR A 53 16.59 6.20 0.74
C THR A 53 16.13 4.92 0.07
N GLN A 54 16.04 4.94 -1.27
CA GLN A 54 15.61 3.75 -2.03
C GLN A 54 16.52 2.54 -1.82
N ARG A 55 17.83 2.76 -1.58
CA ARG A 55 18.81 1.70 -1.30
C ARG A 55 18.57 1.06 0.07
N GLU A 56 18.31 1.86 1.10
CA GLU A 56 17.97 1.34 2.44
C GLU A 56 16.68 0.54 2.41
N ILE A 57 15.67 1.02 1.68
CA ILE A 57 14.38 0.33 1.53
C ILE A 57 14.56 -1.01 0.79
N SER A 58 15.32 -1.02 -0.31
CA SER A 58 15.60 -2.23 -1.08
C SER A 58 16.28 -3.29 -0.20
N LYS A 59 17.27 -2.89 0.60
CA LYS A 59 17.94 -3.78 1.56
C LYS A 59 16.98 -4.25 2.66
N LYS A 60 16.18 -3.35 3.23
CA LYS A 60 15.28 -3.63 4.35
C LYS A 60 14.15 -4.59 3.96
N LEU A 61 13.54 -4.38 2.80
CA LEU A 61 12.42 -5.18 2.32
C LEU A 61 12.85 -6.38 1.48
N LYS A 62 14.16 -6.57 1.26
CA LYS A 62 14.73 -7.64 0.42
C LYS A 62 14.13 -7.65 -1.00
N VAL A 63 13.90 -6.46 -1.57
CA VAL A 63 13.35 -6.28 -2.94
C VAL A 63 14.36 -5.61 -3.86
N SER A 64 14.17 -5.76 -5.17
CA SER A 64 15.02 -5.10 -6.17
C SER A 64 14.93 -3.56 -6.07
N ILE A 65 16.03 -2.87 -6.40
CA ILE A 65 16.05 -1.41 -6.48
C ILE A 65 15.03 -0.88 -7.51
N GLY A 66 14.74 -1.65 -8.57
CA GLY A 66 13.74 -1.31 -9.58
C GLY A 66 12.31 -1.30 -9.00
N THR A 67 12.00 -2.23 -8.10
CA THR A 67 10.73 -2.27 -7.37
C THR A 67 10.56 -1.01 -6.52
N VAL A 68 11.59 -0.62 -5.77
CA VAL A 68 11.57 0.60 -4.96
C VAL A 68 11.48 1.85 -5.83
N SER A 69 12.19 1.88 -6.96
CA SER A 69 12.16 3.01 -7.91
C SER A 69 10.76 3.27 -8.46
N ARG A 70 9.99 2.21 -8.76
CA ARG A 70 8.58 2.32 -9.14
C ARG A 70 7.74 2.94 -8.02
N GLY A 71 7.92 2.48 -6.78
CA GLY A 71 7.28 3.07 -5.60
C GLY A 71 7.63 4.54 -5.40
N ALA A 72 8.90 4.91 -5.57
CA ALA A 72 9.37 6.29 -5.46
C ALA A 72 8.74 7.22 -6.50
N ARG A 73 8.50 6.73 -7.72
CA ARG A 73 7.78 7.48 -8.75
C ARG A 73 6.33 7.76 -8.33
N ILE A 74 5.66 6.75 -7.76
CA ILE A 74 4.28 6.88 -7.26
C ILE A 74 4.23 7.85 -6.07
N HIS A 75 5.18 7.77 -5.14
CA HIS A 75 5.28 8.71 -4.01
C HIS A 75 5.44 10.16 -4.46
N LYS A 76 6.28 10.40 -5.48
CA LYS A 76 6.56 11.75 -5.98
C LYS A 76 5.45 12.34 -6.86
N PHE A 77 4.80 11.52 -7.69
CA PHE A 77 3.88 11.99 -8.73
C PHE A 77 2.45 11.42 -8.60
N GLY A 78 2.15 10.77 -7.46
CA GLY A 78 0.86 10.16 -7.17
C GLY A 78 -0.27 11.16 -7.01
N LYS A 79 -1.49 10.65 -6.84
CA LYS A 79 -2.67 11.48 -6.57
C LYS A 79 -2.68 11.92 -5.09
N PRO A 80 -3.28 13.08 -4.76
CA PRO A 80 -3.26 13.62 -3.39
C PRO A 80 -3.76 12.65 -2.31
N GLY A 81 -4.76 11.81 -2.63
CA GLY A 81 -5.31 10.83 -1.69
C GLY A 81 -4.26 9.82 -1.18
N LEU A 82 -3.24 9.51 -1.98
CA LEU A 82 -2.15 8.64 -1.54
C LEU A 82 -1.34 9.29 -0.42
N ASN A 83 -0.89 10.52 -0.65
CA ASN A 83 -0.06 11.24 0.31
C ASN A 83 -0.83 11.53 1.60
N GLN A 84 -2.15 11.79 1.49
CA GLN A 84 -3.03 11.90 2.65
C GLN A 84 -3.02 10.60 3.45
N VAL A 85 -3.34 9.46 2.83
CA VAL A 85 -3.40 8.16 3.52
C VAL A 85 -2.08 7.79 4.18
N ILE A 86 -0.97 7.89 3.44
CA ILE A 86 0.35 7.49 3.94
C ILE A 86 0.85 8.42 5.07
N ALA A 87 0.41 9.67 5.12
CA ALA A 87 0.79 10.59 6.19
C ALA A 87 0.28 10.14 7.57
N TRP A 88 -0.96 9.64 7.65
CA TRP A 88 -1.56 9.19 8.91
C TRP A 88 -1.50 7.67 9.13
N TRP A 89 -1.34 6.87 8.08
CA TRP A 89 -1.25 5.41 8.21
C TRP A 89 0.12 4.99 8.77
N GLN A 90 0.12 4.57 10.04
CA GLN A 90 1.28 3.96 10.71
C GLN A 90 0.84 2.61 11.28
N PRO A 91 1.16 1.47 10.64
CA PRO A 91 0.80 0.17 11.19
C PRO A 91 1.57 -0.07 12.49
N SER A 92 0.86 -0.49 13.54
CA SER A 92 1.44 -0.93 14.81
C SER A 92 2.18 -2.25 14.61
N THR A 93 3.51 -2.17 14.52
CA THR A 93 4.61 -3.16 14.77
C THR A 93 4.48 -4.65 14.37
N ILE A 94 3.34 -5.17 13.90
CA ILE A 94 3.14 -6.60 13.59
C ILE A 94 3.91 -7.00 12.31
N TRP A 95 4.08 -6.07 11.38
CA TRP A 95 4.75 -6.33 10.10
C TRP A 95 6.28 -6.44 10.19
N GLN A 96 6.89 -6.13 11.34
CA GLN A 96 8.34 -6.34 11.55
C GLN A 96 8.67 -7.76 12.05
N MET A 97 7.67 -8.58 12.39
CA MET A 97 7.88 -9.90 12.99
C MET A 97 8.03 -11.05 11.98
N TRP A 98 7.86 -10.79 10.68
CA TRP A 98 7.99 -11.79 9.61
C TRP A 98 9.04 -11.35 8.57
N SER A 99 10.27 -11.09 9.00
CA SER A 99 11.44 -10.79 8.16
C SER A 99 12.74 -11.25 8.81
#